data_AF-A0A2V8P2W7-F1
#
_entry.id   AF-A0A2V8P2W7-F1
#
_cell.length_a   1.000
_cell.length_b   1.000
_cell.length_c   1.000
_cell.angle_alpha   90.00
_cell.angle_beta   90.00
_cell.angle_gamma   90.00
#
_symmetry.space_group_name_H-M   'P 1'
#
loop_
_entity.id
_entity.type
_entity.pdbx_description
1 polymer ?
#
loop_
_entity_poly.entity_id
_entity_poly.type
_entity_poly.pdbx_seq_one_letter_code
_entity_poly.pdbx_strand_id
1 'polypeptide(L)'
;MLPAVLGSSPELNLLTPCGAGRVKPQRGPKGGAILPHRPNLTTDEQKLNDVWNEHVRAEFDAHSADQTVATMVANPLINQVPVMIGGDGKEEVYESYAKYCLSQIPPDFEIVPVSRTIGQGRLVDEIVLRFNGREVASGKLTKTMRR
;
A
#
# COMPACT_ATOMS: atom_id res chain seq x y z
N MET A 1 -14.98 36.04 22.59
CA MET A 1 -15.47 36.49 21.28
C MET A 1 -15.20 35.36 20.29
N LEU A 2 -16.26 34.73 19.79
CA LEU A 2 -16.34 33.58 18.86
C LEU A 2 -15.92 33.98 17.41
N PRO A 3 -15.84 33.06 16.39
CA PRO A 3 -16.53 31.77 16.32
C PRO A 3 -15.79 30.54 15.75
N ALA A 4 -16.47 29.42 15.98
CA ALA A 4 -16.39 28.13 15.32
C ALA A 4 -16.70 28.20 13.81
N VAL A 5 -16.13 27.26 13.04
CA VAL A 5 -16.78 26.70 11.84
C VAL A 5 -16.67 25.18 11.94
N LEU A 6 -17.78 24.56 12.34
CA LEU A 6 -18.14 23.18 12.07
C LEU A 6 -18.55 23.05 10.59
N GLY A 7 -18.22 21.91 9.99
CA GLY A 7 -18.83 21.40 8.76
C GLY A 7 -17.79 20.66 7.92
N SER A 8 -17.95 19.41 7.51
CA SER A 8 -19.03 18.45 7.70
C SER A 8 -18.40 17.10 7.37
N SER A 9 -18.19 16.25 8.37
CA SER A 9 -17.91 14.82 8.15
C SER A 9 -19.26 14.13 7.95
N PRO A 10 -19.53 13.50 6.81
CA PRO A 10 -20.59 12.50 6.76
C PRO A 10 -20.04 11.20 7.35
N GLU A 11 -20.41 10.92 8.61
CA GLU A 11 -20.58 9.53 9.04
C GLU A 11 -21.70 8.87 8.19
N LEU A 12 -21.56 7.58 7.83
CA LEU A 12 -22.28 6.49 8.49
C LEU A 12 -22.19 5.18 7.66
N ASN A 13 -21.79 4.11 8.37
CA ASN A 13 -22.28 2.73 8.31
C ASN A 13 -22.39 1.95 6.98
N LEU A 14 -21.64 0.85 6.87
CA LEU A 14 -22.18 -0.48 7.16
C LEU A 14 -21.04 -1.50 7.35
N LEU A 15 -20.84 -1.93 8.61
CA LEU A 15 -20.24 -3.23 8.89
C LEU A 15 -21.19 -4.29 8.32
N THR A 16 -20.78 -4.93 7.22
CA THR A 16 -21.40 -6.18 6.79
C THR A 16 -20.42 -7.30 7.13
N PRO A 17 -20.74 -8.23 8.05
CA PRO A 17 -19.99 -9.47 8.15
C PRO A 17 -20.44 -10.34 6.97
N CYS A 18 -19.72 -10.24 5.85
CA CYS A 18 -19.93 -11.18 4.76
C CYS A 18 -19.29 -12.52 5.15
N GLY A 19 -20.14 -13.44 5.59
CA GLY A 19 -20.01 -14.90 5.52
C GLY A 19 -18.65 -15.53 5.84
N ALA A 20 -18.60 -16.29 6.93
CA ALA A 20 -17.57 -17.28 7.19
C ALA A 20 -17.54 -18.37 6.09
N GLY A 21 -16.92 -18.07 4.96
CA GLY A 21 -16.55 -19.02 3.92
C GLY A 21 -15.13 -19.48 4.18
N ARG A 22 -14.95 -20.77 4.47
CA ARG A 22 -13.64 -21.43 4.54
C ARG A 22 -12.97 -21.32 3.16
N VAL A 23 -12.14 -20.30 2.94
CA VAL A 23 -11.27 -20.19 1.76
C VAL A 23 -10.26 -21.33 1.86
N LYS A 24 -10.32 -22.28 0.93
CA LYS A 24 -9.31 -23.34 0.83
C LYS A 24 -7.97 -22.70 0.45
N PRO A 25 -6.84 -23.11 1.07
CA PRO A 25 -5.54 -22.58 0.70
C PRO A 25 -5.18 -23.10 -0.69
N GLN A 26 -5.31 -22.24 -1.70
CA GLN A 26 -4.72 -22.48 -3.01
C GLN A 26 -3.23 -22.18 -2.89
N ARG A 27 -2.41 -23.24 -2.94
CA ARG A 27 -0.95 -23.16 -2.99
C ARG A 27 -0.59 -22.60 -4.38
N GLY A 28 -0.42 -21.29 -4.49
CA GLY A 28 0.08 -20.60 -5.68
C GLY A 28 1.61 -20.58 -5.73
N PRO A 29 2.22 -20.40 -6.91
CA PRO A 29 3.67 -20.47 -7.09
C PRO A 29 4.36 -19.26 -6.47
N LYS A 30 5.58 -19.47 -5.95
CA LYS A 30 6.45 -18.38 -5.48
C LYS A 30 6.91 -17.55 -6.68
N GLY A 31 6.49 -16.29 -6.74
CA GLY A 31 6.88 -15.33 -7.77
C GLY A 31 5.72 -14.39 -8.11
N GLY A 32 5.94 -13.07 -7.92
CA GLY A 32 5.12 -11.92 -8.29
C GLY A 32 3.64 -12.21 -8.60
N ALA A 33 2.76 -11.96 -7.64
CA ALA A 33 1.32 -12.14 -7.83
C ALA A 33 0.78 -11.22 -8.96
N ILE A 34 0.50 -11.82 -10.11
CA ILE A 34 -0.22 -11.20 -11.23
C ILE A 34 -1.71 -11.16 -10.87
N LEU A 35 -2.25 -9.96 -10.66
CA LEU A 35 -3.69 -9.72 -10.44
C LEU A 35 -4.51 -10.01 -11.73
N PRO A 36 -5.71 -10.63 -11.65
CA PRO A 36 -6.51 -10.98 -12.82
C PRO A 36 -7.17 -9.76 -13.50
N HIS A 37 -7.15 -9.80 -14.84
CA HIS A 37 -7.79 -8.95 -15.86
C HIS A 37 -8.00 -7.45 -15.54
N ARG A 38 -7.08 -6.61 -16.02
CA ARG A 38 -7.23 -5.14 -16.06
C ARG A 38 -8.07 -4.72 -17.27
N PRO A 39 -8.94 -3.69 -17.16
CA PRO A 39 -9.32 -2.90 -18.34
C PRO A 39 -8.05 -2.35 -19.01
N ASN A 40 -8.08 -2.09 -20.32
CA ASN A 40 -6.97 -1.46 -21.04
C ASN A 40 -6.59 -0.13 -20.35
N LEU A 41 -5.47 -0.11 -19.62
CA LEU A 41 -4.95 1.09 -18.99
C LEU A 41 -4.50 2.08 -20.07
N THR A 42 -4.71 3.37 -19.82
CA THR A 42 -4.06 4.42 -20.61
C THR A 42 -2.54 4.34 -20.43
N THR A 43 -1.78 4.96 -21.34
CA THR A 43 -0.32 5.01 -21.24
C THR A 43 0.17 5.58 -19.91
N ASP A 44 -0.50 6.59 -19.36
CA ASP A 44 -0.08 7.19 -18.09
C ASP A 44 -0.46 6.35 -16.88
N GLU A 45 -1.60 5.67 -16.90
CA GLU A 45 -1.97 4.68 -15.87
C GLU A 45 -1.03 3.48 -15.87
N GLN A 46 -0.58 3.05 -17.06
CA GLN A 46 0.43 2.00 -17.19
C GLN A 46 1.77 2.43 -16.58
N LYS A 47 2.25 3.65 -16.85
CA LYS A 47 3.46 4.19 -16.20
C LYS A 47 3.34 4.21 -14.68
N LEU A 48 2.19 4.66 -14.15
CA LEU A 48 1.95 4.69 -12.70
C LEU A 48 1.96 3.27 -12.11
N ASN A 49 1.35 2.32 -12.81
CA ASN A 49 1.40 0.91 -12.43
C ASN A 49 2.84 0.38 -12.37
N ASP A 50 3.66 0.72 -13.36
CA ASP A 50 5.01 0.16 -13.48
C ASP A 50 5.95 0.72 -12.42
N VAL A 51 5.90 2.04 -12.18
CA VAL A 51 6.63 2.68 -11.06
C VAL A 51 6.19 2.09 -9.72
N TRP A 52 4.89 1.84 -9.54
CA TRP A 52 4.39 1.22 -8.30
C TRP A 52 4.87 -0.24 -8.14
N ASN A 53 4.89 -1.03 -9.21
CA ASN A 53 5.43 -2.38 -9.17
C ASN A 53 6.93 -2.37 -8.80
N GLU A 54 7.70 -1.43 -9.36
CA GLU A 54 9.10 -1.24 -8.99
C GLU A 54 9.25 -0.82 -7.52
N HIS A 55 8.38 0.08 -7.05
CA HIS A 55 8.34 0.53 -5.66
C HIS A 55 8.14 -0.63 -4.68
N VAL A 56 7.12 -1.45 -4.90
CA VAL A 56 6.79 -2.61 -4.06
C VAL A 56 7.93 -3.65 -4.12
N ARG A 57 8.54 -3.86 -5.29
CA ARG A 57 9.72 -4.73 -5.42
C ARG A 57 10.90 -4.22 -4.59
N ALA A 58 11.15 -2.92 -4.60
CA ALA A 58 12.23 -2.31 -3.82
C ALA A 58 12.00 -2.47 -2.30
N GLU A 59 10.74 -2.34 -1.86
CA GLU A 59 10.35 -2.50 -0.47
C GLU A 59 10.48 -3.96 0.01
N PHE A 60 9.89 -4.92 -0.71
CA PHE A 60 9.64 -6.25 -0.17
C PHE A 60 10.51 -7.37 -0.75
N ASP A 61 11.04 -7.20 -1.97
CA ASP A 61 11.97 -8.18 -2.56
C ASP A 61 13.42 -7.76 -2.32
N ALA A 62 13.74 -6.49 -2.56
CA ALA A 62 15.10 -5.96 -2.41
C ALA A 62 15.40 -5.47 -0.99
N HIS A 63 14.36 -5.21 -0.17
CA HIS A 63 14.48 -4.73 1.20
C HIS A 63 15.37 -3.49 1.34
N SER A 64 15.28 -2.56 0.38
CA SER A 64 16.24 -1.45 0.22
C SER A 64 15.54 -0.09 0.26
N ALA A 65 15.75 0.64 1.35
CA ALA A 65 15.25 2.01 1.51
C ALA A 65 15.76 2.94 0.38
N ASP A 66 17.02 2.81 -0.04
CA ASP A 66 17.60 3.60 -1.13
C ASP A 66 16.84 3.39 -2.45
N GLN A 67 16.61 2.12 -2.83
CA GLN A 67 15.86 1.79 -4.05
C GLN A 67 14.40 2.26 -3.94
N THR A 68 13.78 2.12 -2.77
CA THR A 68 12.42 2.57 -2.54
C THR A 68 12.29 4.09 -2.70
N VAL A 69 13.16 4.86 -2.07
CA VAL A 69 13.12 6.33 -2.15
C VAL A 69 13.49 6.83 -3.56
N ALA A 70 14.34 6.11 -4.30
CA ALA A 70 14.71 6.46 -5.67
C ALA A 70 13.52 6.44 -6.66
N THR A 71 12.51 5.62 -6.40
CA THR A 71 11.28 5.55 -7.22
C THR A 71 10.25 6.64 -6.89
N MET A 72 10.48 7.42 -5.83
CA MET A 72 9.55 8.46 -5.39
C MET A 72 9.84 9.81 -6.04
N VAL A 73 8.82 10.68 -6.04
CA VAL A 73 8.93 12.07 -6.51
C VAL A 73 9.90 12.91 -5.65
N ALA A 74 10.21 14.11 -6.12
CA ALA A 74 11.17 15.01 -5.47
C ALA A 74 10.81 15.32 -4.00
N ASN A 75 9.53 15.57 -3.72
CA ASN A 75 8.99 15.87 -2.40
C ASN A 75 7.96 14.79 -2.00
N PRO A 76 8.41 13.62 -1.53
CA PRO A 76 7.52 12.53 -1.16
C PRO A 76 6.87 12.78 0.21
N LEU A 77 5.68 12.22 0.40
CA LEU A 77 5.00 12.17 1.69
C LEU A 77 4.55 10.72 1.93
N ILE A 78 4.84 10.20 3.12
CA ILE A 78 4.38 8.89 3.56
C ILE A 78 3.65 9.00 4.90
N ASN A 79 2.56 8.25 5.03
CA ASN A 79 1.85 8.09 6.29
C ASN A 79 1.45 6.62 6.47
N GLN A 80 1.94 6.01 7.53
CA GLN A 80 1.54 4.70 8.02
C GLN A 80 0.49 4.89 9.11
N VAL A 81 -0.76 5.06 8.67
CA VAL A 81 -1.91 5.40 9.52
C VAL A 81 -2.03 4.56 10.80
N PRO A 82 -1.81 3.22 10.81
CA PRO A 82 -2.00 2.41 12.02
C PRO A 82 -1.06 2.78 13.18
N VAL A 83 0.12 3.32 12.87
CA VAL A 83 1.16 3.66 13.86
C VAL A 83 1.42 5.17 13.91
N MET A 84 0.74 5.96 13.09
CA MET A 84 0.94 7.42 12.94
C MET A 84 2.41 7.81 12.68
N ILE A 85 3.16 6.93 12.03
CA ILE A 85 4.54 7.17 11.60
C ILE A 85 4.52 7.58 10.13
N GLY A 86 5.38 8.52 9.76
CA GLY A 86 5.49 9.00 8.40
C GLY A 86 6.69 9.91 8.24
N GLY A 87 6.76 10.56 7.09
CA GLY A 87 7.81 11.53 6.79
C GLY A 87 7.40 12.43 5.64
N ASP A 88 7.83 13.68 5.72
CA ASP A 88 7.71 14.71 4.69
C ASP A 88 9.10 15.00 4.10
N GLY A 89 9.24 14.84 2.78
CA GLY A 89 10.51 14.99 2.09
C GLY A 89 11.38 13.72 2.12
N LYS A 90 12.39 13.68 1.26
CA LYS A 90 13.19 12.46 1.03
C LYS A 90 13.91 11.94 2.25
N GLU A 91 14.40 12.83 3.12
CA GLU A 91 15.15 12.46 4.31
C GLU A 91 14.25 11.75 5.34
N GLU A 92 13.14 12.38 5.73
CA GLU A 92 12.21 11.78 6.70
C GLU A 92 11.55 10.50 6.16
N VAL A 93 11.25 10.47 4.85
CA VAL A 93 10.74 9.26 4.20
C VAL A 93 11.79 8.16 4.20
N TYR A 94 13.05 8.46 3.92
CA TYR A 94 14.13 7.48 4.01
C TYR A 94 14.25 6.91 5.42
N GLU A 95 14.22 7.76 6.44
CA GLU A 95 14.26 7.31 7.83
C GLU A 95 13.05 6.42 8.18
N SER A 96 11.85 6.79 7.72
CA SER A 96 10.63 5.99 7.85
C SER A 96 10.84 4.58 7.30
N TYR A 97 11.44 4.45 6.13
CA TYR A 97 11.74 3.14 5.54
C TYR A 97 12.82 2.38 6.29
N ALA A 98 13.99 2.99 6.47
CA ALA A 98 15.16 2.32 7.00
C ALA A 98 14.98 1.90 8.47
N LYS A 99 14.37 2.76 9.29
CA LYS A 99 14.28 2.56 10.74
C LYS A 99 12.98 1.91 11.20
N TYR A 100 11.85 2.24 10.58
CA TYR A 100 10.52 1.88 11.12
C TYR A 100 9.73 0.91 10.25
N CYS A 101 9.97 0.88 8.94
CA CYS A 101 9.25 -0.02 8.03
C CYS A 101 10.04 -1.30 7.77
N LEU A 102 11.13 -1.22 7.00
CA LEU A 102 11.81 -2.39 6.44
C LEU A 102 12.48 -3.23 7.53
N SER A 103 13.06 -2.58 8.54
CA SER A 103 13.70 -3.24 9.68
C SER A 103 12.74 -4.08 10.53
N GLN A 104 11.44 -3.78 10.46
CA GLN A 104 10.40 -4.43 11.26
C GLN A 104 9.70 -5.57 10.51
N ILE A 105 10.05 -5.83 9.24
CA ILE A 105 9.44 -6.88 8.43
C ILE A 105 10.06 -8.25 8.81
N PRO A 106 9.26 -9.17 9.37
CA PRO A 106 9.66 -10.56 9.60
C PRO A 106 10.04 -11.31 8.31
N PRO A 107 10.92 -12.33 8.40
CA PRO A 107 11.39 -13.09 7.23
C PRO A 107 10.30 -13.95 6.56
N ASP A 108 9.18 -14.19 7.24
CA ASP A 108 8.03 -14.97 6.78
C ASP A 108 6.84 -14.09 6.32
N PHE A 109 7.09 -12.80 6.10
CA PHE A 109 6.09 -11.85 5.62
C PHE A 109 5.68 -12.13 4.18
N GLU A 110 4.37 -12.13 3.93
CA GLU A 110 3.79 -12.25 2.59
C GLU A 110 2.78 -11.12 2.33
N ILE A 111 2.85 -10.52 1.15
CA ILE A 111 1.83 -9.60 0.63
C ILE A 111 0.91 -10.35 -0.31
N VAL A 112 -0.38 -10.38 0.00
CA VAL A 112 -1.42 -10.94 -0.85
C VAL A 112 -2.25 -9.79 -1.43
N PRO A 113 -2.15 -9.51 -2.73
CA PRO A 113 -2.92 -8.43 -3.32
C PRO A 113 -4.39 -8.86 -3.50
N VAL A 114 -5.32 -7.97 -3.15
CA VAL A 114 -6.77 -8.20 -3.23
C VAL A 114 -7.35 -7.47 -4.45
N SER A 115 -7.09 -6.16 -4.54
CA SER A 115 -7.58 -5.32 -5.62
C SER A 115 -6.62 -4.17 -5.91
N ARG A 116 -6.63 -3.69 -7.16
CA ARG A 116 -5.90 -2.49 -7.59
C ARG A 116 -6.83 -1.61 -8.42
N THR A 117 -6.89 -0.32 -8.09
CA THR A 117 -7.60 0.69 -8.88
C THR A 117 -6.63 1.77 -9.30
N ILE A 118 -6.63 2.13 -10.58
CA ILE A 118 -5.78 3.17 -11.15
C ILE A 118 -6.66 4.16 -11.91
N GLY A 119 -6.43 5.44 -11.70
CA GLY A 119 -7.15 6.50 -12.41
C GLY A 119 -6.86 7.86 -11.81
N GLN A 120 -7.09 8.93 -12.58
CA GLN A 120 -6.91 10.32 -12.13
C GLN A 120 -5.51 10.61 -11.53
N GLY A 121 -4.47 9.94 -12.05
CA GLY A 121 -3.11 10.07 -11.54
C GLY A 121 -2.90 9.46 -10.14
N ARG A 122 -3.76 8.53 -9.72
CA ARG A 122 -3.67 7.84 -8.43
C ARG A 122 -3.79 6.33 -8.63
N LEU A 123 -3.15 5.59 -7.73
CA LEU A 123 -3.23 4.14 -7.62
C LEU A 123 -3.63 3.81 -6.18
N VAL A 124 -4.57 2.88 -6.02
CA VAL A 124 -4.99 2.38 -4.72
C VAL A 124 -4.92 0.86 -4.74
N ASP A 125 -4.13 0.31 -3.81
CA ASP A 125 -4.01 -1.12 -3.61
C ASP A 125 -4.71 -1.55 -2.33
N GLU A 126 -5.44 -2.64 -2.43
CA GLU A 126 -5.93 -3.39 -1.28
C GLU A 126 -5.09 -4.64 -1.14
N ILE A 127 -4.48 -4.82 0.03
CA ILE A 127 -3.55 -5.91 0.30
C ILE A 127 -3.85 -6.55 1.65
N VAL A 128 -3.58 -7.85 1.74
CA VAL A 128 -3.57 -8.58 3.00
C VAL A 128 -2.12 -8.92 3.33
N LEU A 129 -1.73 -8.58 4.55
CA LEU A 129 -0.42 -8.89 5.10
C LEU A 129 -0.55 -10.19 5.90
N ARG A 130 0.27 -11.20 5.56
CA ARG A 130 0.29 -12.52 6.20
C ARG A 130 1.62 -12.80 6.87
N PHE A 131 1.57 -13.41 8.05
CA PHE A 131 2.71 -13.92 8.83
C PHE A 131 2.44 -15.37 9.19
N ASN A 132 3.43 -16.25 9.05
CA ASN A 132 3.37 -17.67 9.40
C ASN A 132 2.16 -18.40 8.79
N GLY A 133 1.78 -18.01 7.57
CA GLY A 133 0.62 -18.54 6.87
C GLY A 133 -0.74 -18.12 7.45
N ARG A 134 -0.79 -17.31 8.51
CA ARG A 134 -2.00 -16.75 9.12
C ARG A 134 -2.21 -15.30 8.70
N GLU A 135 -3.46 -14.92 8.54
CA GLU A 135 -3.85 -13.51 8.38
C GLU A 135 -3.74 -12.81 9.73
N VAL A 136 -3.26 -11.56 9.70
CA VAL A 136 -2.77 -10.81 10.85
C VAL A 136 -3.08 -9.33 10.68
N ALA A 137 -3.08 -8.83 9.45
CA ALA A 137 -3.69 -7.56 9.10
C ALA A 137 -4.24 -7.60 7.67
N SER A 138 -5.52 -7.23 7.53
CA SER A 138 -6.13 -6.85 6.26
C SER A 138 -6.33 -5.34 6.26
N GLY A 139 -5.90 -4.66 5.19
CA GLY A 139 -5.96 -3.21 5.13
C GLY A 139 -5.87 -2.67 3.71
N LYS A 140 -6.51 -1.54 3.46
CA LYS A 140 -6.33 -0.82 2.20
C LYS A 140 -5.06 0.01 2.29
N LEU A 141 -4.00 -0.40 1.58
CA LEU A 141 -2.80 0.41 1.44
C LEU A 141 -3.05 1.47 0.37
N THR A 142 -3.48 2.65 0.81
CA THR A 142 -3.63 3.79 -0.09
C THR A 142 -2.33 4.57 -0.13
N LYS A 143 -1.46 4.25 -1.10
CA LYS A 143 -0.28 5.06 -1.36
C LYS A 143 -0.52 5.97 -2.54
N THR A 144 -0.73 7.25 -2.25
CA THR A 144 -1.00 8.24 -3.29
C THR A 144 0.32 8.73 -3.85
N MET A 145 0.77 8.15 -4.97
CA MET A 145 1.78 8.78 -5.80
C MET A 145 1.14 9.96 -6.53
N ARG A 146 1.60 11.18 -6.26
CA ARG A 146 1.26 12.38 -7.04
C ARG A 146 2.51 12.79 -7.80
N ARG A 147 2.37 13.16 -9.08
CA ARG A 147 3.45 13.85 -9.80
C ARG A 147 3.74 15.19 -9.14
#